data_AF-U5WR68-F1
#
_entry.id   AF-U5WR68-F1
#
_cell.length_a   1.000
_cell.length_b   1.000
_cell.length_c   1.000
_cell.angle_alpha   90.00
_cell.angle_beta   90.00
_cell.angle_gamma   90.00
#
_symmetry.space_group_name_H-M   'P 1'
#
loop_
_entity.id
_entity.type
_entity.pdbx_description
1 polymer ?
#
loop_
_entity_poly.entity_id
_entity_poly.type
_entity_poly.pdbx_seq_one_letter_code
_entity_poly.pdbx_strand_id
1 'polypeptide(L)'
;MRSLVAAIAALLGMTVLTAPPAAAGPTVCDYPACTPGITPNVVLGAPCDNTTYYVFGTADYYVSFATEPGRLMFCGSPRRYEPRWFRSPPMAGIKDENSDCTRYPEYYVAQAPDGLFLVCVAQNGHARWVRGDT
;
A
#
# COMPACT_ATOMS: atom_id res chain seq x y z
N MET A 1 33.52 35.85 -48.55
CA MET A 1 32.62 35.77 -47.37
C MET A 1 31.15 35.81 -47.79
N ARG A 2 30.53 34.72 -48.26
CA ARG A 2 29.05 34.58 -48.40
C ARG A 2 28.58 33.11 -48.44
N SER A 3 29.22 32.21 -47.69
CA SER A 3 28.89 30.77 -47.78
C SER A 3 28.96 30.05 -46.42
N LEU A 4 28.46 30.67 -45.35
CA LEU A 4 28.50 30.07 -43.99
C LEU A 4 27.23 30.38 -43.18
N VAL A 5 26.03 30.25 -43.76
CA VAL A 5 24.77 30.51 -43.01
C VAL A 5 23.80 29.31 -42.98
N ALA A 6 24.08 28.21 -43.68
CA ALA A 6 23.10 27.13 -43.86
C ALA A 6 23.33 25.87 -42.99
N ALA A 7 23.84 25.98 -41.76
CA ALA A 7 24.16 24.79 -40.94
C ALA A 7 23.78 24.90 -39.45
N ILE A 8 22.69 25.60 -39.10
CA ILE A 8 22.22 25.71 -37.70
C ILE A 8 20.80 25.14 -37.48
N ALA A 9 20.14 24.59 -38.52
CA ALA A 9 18.72 24.25 -38.44
C ALA A 9 18.37 22.82 -37.98
N ALA A 10 19.30 21.99 -37.49
CA ALA A 10 19.06 20.54 -37.36
C ALA A 10 19.44 19.88 -36.03
N LEU A 11 19.40 20.58 -34.88
CA LEU A 11 19.82 20.00 -33.59
C LEU A 11 18.80 20.08 -32.44
N LEU A 12 17.54 20.45 -32.70
CA LEU A 12 16.48 20.45 -31.68
C LEU A 12 15.59 19.22 -31.82
N GLY A 13 16.06 18.04 -31.38
CA GLY A 13 15.26 16.84 -31.58
C GLY A 13 15.69 15.57 -30.89
N MET A 14 16.31 15.63 -29.70
CA MET A 14 16.51 14.41 -28.88
C MET A 14 16.44 14.73 -27.39
N THR A 15 15.23 14.93 -26.86
CA THR A 15 14.98 14.74 -25.43
C THR A 15 14.91 13.23 -25.18
N VAL A 16 15.98 12.68 -24.60
CA VAL A 16 16.02 11.27 -24.20
C VAL A 16 15.06 11.10 -23.03
N LEU A 17 13.84 10.64 -23.30
CA LEU A 17 12.92 10.20 -22.26
C LEU A 17 13.48 8.90 -21.69
N THR A 18 14.29 9.00 -20.65
CA THR A 18 14.73 7.83 -19.87
C THR A 18 13.49 7.28 -19.16
N ALA A 19 13.01 6.12 -19.58
CA ALA A 19 11.97 5.40 -18.86
C ALA A 19 12.47 5.14 -17.42
N PRO A 20 11.62 5.35 -16.39
CA PRO A 20 12.01 5.04 -15.03
C PRO A 20 12.35 3.55 -14.93
N PRO A 21 13.41 3.18 -14.20
CA PRO A 21 13.77 1.78 -14.01
C PRO A 21 12.61 1.05 -13.32
N ALA A 22 12.06 0.04 -13.99
CA ALA A 22 11.15 -0.90 -13.36
C ALA A 22 12.00 -1.85 -12.49
N ALA A 23 12.13 -1.53 -11.20
CA ALA A 23 12.65 -2.49 -10.24
C ALA A 23 11.62 -3.61 -10.11
N ALA A 24 11.98 -4.83 -10.55
CA ALA A 24 11.18 -6.00 -10.24
C ALA A 24 11.09 -6.11 -8.71
N GLY A 25 9.88 -5.97 -8.16
CA GLY A 25 9.64 -6.18 -6.74
C GLY A 25 10.01 -7.60 -6.32
N PRO A 26 10.11 -7.87 -5.01
CA PRO A 26 10.37 -9.23 -4.55
C PRO A 26 9.32 -10.20 -5.12
N THR A 27 9.74 -11.42 -5.45
CA THR A 27 8.84 -12.46 -5.97
C THR A 27 7.74 -12.83 -4.97
N VAL A 28 8.00 -12.60 -3.68
CA VAL A 28 7.05 -12.72 -2.57
C VAL A 28 6.99 -11.39 -1.84
N CYS A 29 5.79 -10.82 -1.73
CA CYS A 29 5.60 -9.60 -0.94
C CYS A 29 5.12 -9.92 0.47
N ASP A 30 6.03 -9.79 1.44
CA ASP A 30 5.80 -10.14 2.86
C ASP A 30 5.79 -8.91 3.80
N TYR A 31 5.80 -7.69 3.26
CA TYR A 31 5.92 -6.47 4.05
C TYR A 31 5.19 -5.28 3.39
N PRO A 32 4.85 -4.21 4.15
CA PRO A 32 4.08 -3.08 3.62
C PRO A 32 4.69 -2.39 2.39
N ALA A 33 6.01 -2.19 2.39
CA ALA A 33 6.68 -1.40 1.35
C ALA A 33 6.64 -2.02 -0.06
N CYS A 34 6.38 -3.33 -0.18
CA CYS A 34 6.16 -3.98 -1.48
C CYS A 34 4.68 -4.13 -1.84
N THR A 35 3.76 -3.76 -0.93
CA THR A 35 2.33 -3.95 -1.14
C THR A 35 1.80 -2.84 -2.05
N PRO A 36 1.18 -3.16 -3.19
CA PRO A 36 0.55 -2.15 -4.03
C PRO A 36 -0.70 -1.55 -3.37
N GLY A 37 -0.98 -0.29 -3.67
CA GLY A 37 -2.22 0.38 -3.24
C GLY A 37 -2.19 0.93 -1.81
N ILE A 38 -1.03 0.96 -1.14
CA ILE A 38 -0.87 1.67 0.13
C ILE A 38 -1.05 3.19 -0.11
N THR A 39 -2.10 3.77 0.47
CA THR A 39 -2.41 5.20 0.33
C THR A 39 -1.40 6.03 1.14
N PRO A 40 -0.60 6.91 0.53
CA PRO A 40 0.38 7.69 1.27
C PRO A 40 -0.26 8.88 2.00
N ASN A 41 0.44 9.40 3.00
CA ASN A 41 0.09 10.65 3.71
C ASN A 41 -1.31 10.68 4.37
N VAL A 42 -1.80 9.55 4.88
CA VAL A 42 -3.08 9.51 5.60
C VAL A 42 -2.95 10.06 7.03
N VAL A 43 -4.04 10.62 7.56
CA VAL A 43 -4.06 11.23 8.90
C VAL A 43 -4.91 10.39 9.84
N LEU A 44 -4.37 10.04 11.01
CA LEU A 44 -5.12 9.31 12.05
C LEU A 44 -6.45 10.01 12.37
N GLY A 45 -7.55 9.28 12.28
CA GLY A 45 -8.90 9.74 12.58
C GLY A 45 -9.57 10.54 11.45
N ALA A 46 -8.88 10.84 10.35
CA ALA A 46 -9.50 11.43 9.16
C ALA A 46 -10.47 10.43 8.50
N PRO A 47 -11.54 10.92 7.83
CA PRO A 47 -12.47 10.05 7.11
C PRO A 47 -11.78 9.31 5.95
N CYS A 48 -12.34 8.16 5.57
CA CYS A 48 -11.89 7.36 4.44
C CYS A 48 -13.08 6.65 3.75
N ASP A 49 -12.89 6.22 2.50
CA ASP A 49 -14.02 5.85 1.63
C ASP A 49 -14.27 4.34 1.50
N ASN A 50 -13.26 3.49 1.78
CA ASN A 50 -13.35 2.05 1.54
C ASN A 50 -12.74 1.23 2.69
N THR A 51 -13.56 0.35 3.28
CA THR A 51 -13.18 -0.52 4.40
C THR A 51 -12.99 -1.98 3.99
N THR A 52 -13.05 -2.30 2.70
CA THR A 52 -12.97 -3.66 2.17
C THR A 52 -11.76 -3.87 1.26
N TYR A 53 -11.48 -2.94 0.34
CA TYR A 53 -10.41 -3.05 -0.64
C TYR A 53 -9.43 -1.88 -0.51
N TYR A 54 -8.13 -2.15 -0.65
CA TYR A 54 -7.04 -1.16 -0.58
C TYR A 54 -7.14 -0.28 0.67
N VAL A 55 -7.39 -0.93 1.79
CA VAL A 55 -7.71 -0.29 3.09
C VAL A 55 -6.49 0.26 3.82
N PHE A 56 -5.28 0.04 3.32
CA PHE A 56 -4.06 0.38 4.03
C PHE A 56 -3.45 1.70 3.53
N GLY A 57 -2.81 2.41 4.43
CA GLY A 57 -2.11 3.66 4.13
C GLY A 57 -0.92 3.90 5.04
N THR A 58 -0.13 4.93 4.75
CA THR A 58 1.00 5.36 5.57
C THR A 58 0.80 6.79 6.05
N ALA A 59 1.12 7.05 7.31
CA ALA A 59 1.09 8.40 7.86
C ALA A 59 2.49 9.00 7.77
N ASP A 60 2.75 9.85 6.77
CA ASP A 60 4.13 10.25 6.44
C ASP A 60 4.48 11.70 6.79
N TYR A 61 3.49 12.59 7.00
CA TYR A 61 3.76 14.03 7.01
C TYR A 61 3.07 14.88 8.09
N TYR A 62 2.21 14.30 8.93
CA TYR A 62 1.65 15.01 10.09
C TYR A 62 1.70 14.12 11.33
N VAL A 63 2.77 14.32 12.10
CA VAL A 63 2.90 13.83 13.47
C VAL A 63 1.89 14.62 14.30
N SER A 64 0.63 14.19 14.32
CA SER A 64 -0.19 14.50 15.50
C SER A 64 0.55 13.95 16.73
N PHE A 65 0.27 14.43 17.93
CA PHE A 65 0.85 13.82 19.15
C PHE A 65 0.58 12.29 19.24
N ALA A 66 -0.35 11.77 18.43
CA ALA A 66 -0.71 10.37 18.31
C ALA A 66 -0.27 9.72 16.99
N THR A 67 0.67 10.21 16.19
CA THR A 67 1.07 9.55 14.92
C THR A 67 2.57 9.60 14.68
N GLU A 68 3.19 8.49 14.28
CA GLU A 68 4.62 8.43 13.92
C GLU A 68 4.75 8.33 12.39
N PRO A 69 5.72 9.04 11.75
CA PRO A 69 5.98 8.95 10.33
C PRO A 69 6.22 7.51 9.85
N GLY A 70 5.72 7.14 8.68
CA GLY A 70 5.89 5.81 8.10
C GLY A 70 5.11 4.71 8.80
N ARG A 71 4.27 5.03 9.80
CA ARG A 71 3.40 4.05 10.44
C ARG A 71 2.30 3.60 9.49
N LEU A 72 2.09 2.29 9.43
CA LEU A 72 0.97 1.70 8.70
C LEU A 72 -0.36 2.01 9.38
N MET A 73 -1.32 2.40 8.56
CA MET A 73 -2.67 2.81 8.92
C MET A 73 -3.67 1.92 8.18
N PHE A 74 -4.87 1.80 8.75
CA PHE A 74 -5.96 1.00 8.23
C PHE A 74 -7.26 1.82 8.22
N CYS A 75 -7.96 1.83 7.10
CA CYS A 75 -9.30 2.42 6.97
C CYS A 75 -10.32 1.40 7.45
N GLY A 76 -11.00 1.72 8.55
CA GLY A 76 -12.01 0.86 9.16
C GLY A 76 -13.22 1.65 9.62
N SER A 77 -14.31 0.95 9.93
CA SER A 77 -15.51 1.54 10.52
C SER A 77 -15.92 0.73 11.74
N PRO A 78 -15.83 1.30 12.96
CA PRO A 78 -16.53 0.73 14.10
C PRO A 78 -18.03 0.68 13.81
N ARG A 79 -18.73 -0.37 14.27
CA ARG A 79 -20.17 -0.57 13.97
C ARG A 79 -20.97 0.73 14.19
N ARG A 80 -21.63 1.20 13.11
CA ARG A 80 -22.48 2.40 13.04
C ARG A 80 -21.77 3.76 12.94
N TYR A 81 -20.45 3.80 12.72
CA TYR A 81 -19.71 5.05 12.55
C TYR A 81 -19.18 5.23 11.14
N GLU A 82 -18.98 6.48 10.73
CA GLU A 82 -18.29 6.81 9.48
C GLU A 82 -16.87 6.21 9.47
N PRO A 83 -16.41 5.62 8.35
CA PRO A 83 -15.07 5.04 8.27
C PRO A 83 -13.98 6.08 8.47
N ARG A 84 -12.93 5.69 9.20
CA ARG A 84 -11.78 6.55 9.54
C ARG A 84 -10.47 5.77 9.49
N TRP A 85 -9.38 6.49 9.42
CA TRP A 85 -8.03 5.93 9.54
C TRP A 85 -7.69 5.61 11.00
N PHE A 86 -7.31 4.35 11.26
CA PHE A 86 -6.81 3.85 12.53
C PHE A 86 -5.37 3.37 12.38
N ARG A 87 -4.68 3.12 13.50
CA ARG A 87 -3.39 2.43 13.45
C ARG A 87 -3.62 0.98 13.04
N SER A 88 -2.85 0.51 12.06
CA SER A 88 -2.94 -0.88 11.59
C SER A 88 -2.20 -1.83 12.55
N PRO A 89 -2.68 -3.07 12.71
CA PRO A 89 -1.83 -4.18 13.12
C PRO A 89 -0.65 -4.39 12.13
N PRO A 90 0.37 -5.19 12.50
CA PRO A 90 1.46 -5.55 11.60
C PRO A 90 0.96 -6.24 10.32
N MET A 91 1.55 -5.89 9.18
CA MET A 91 1.13 -6.39 7.87
C MET A 91 2.12 -7.36 7.24
N ALA A 92 1.60 -8.46 6.70
CA ALA A 92 2.32 -9.55 6.04
C ALA A 92 2.37 -9.41 4.50
N GLY A 93 2.13 -8.21 3.97
CA GLY A 93 2.14 -7.92 2.55
C GLY A 93 0.93 -8.52 1.80
N ILE A 94 1.22 -9.25 0.72
CA ILE A 94 0.21 -9.89 -0.14
C ILE A 94 0.03 -11.36 0.20
N LYS A 95 -1.21 -11.80 0.42
CA LYS A 95 -1.59 -13.18 0.79
C LYS A 95 -2.90 -13.60 0.12
N ASP A 96 -3.07 -14.89 -0.14
CA ASP A 96 -4.30 -15.41 -0.71
C ASP A 96 -5.36 -15.67 0.38
N GLU A 97 -6.62 -15.34 0.09
CA GLU A 97 -7.73 -15.66 0.99
C GLU A 97 -7.80 -17.18 1.24
N ASN A 98 -8.07 -17.58 2.47
CA ASN A 98 -8.11 -18.96 2.97
C ASN A 98 -6.76 -19.71 2.99
N SER A 99 -5.65 -19.09 2.59
CA SER A 99 -4.32 -19.70 2.73
C SER A 99 -3.86 -19.74 4.20
N ASP A 100 -2.90 -20.63 4.49
CA ASP A 100 -2.36 -20.79 5.84
C ASP A 100 -1.61 -19.52 6.30
N CYS A 101 -1.85 -19.11 7.54
CA CYS A 101 -1.20 -17.97 8.17
C CYS A 101 -0.47 -18.34 9.46
N THR A 102 -0.22 -19.63 9.72
CA THR A 102 0.36 -20.14 10.98
C THR A 102 1.75 -19.55 11.28
N ARG A 103 2.47 -19.09 10.24
CA ARG A 103 3.75 -18.39 10.38
C ARG A 103 3.64 -17.01 11.02
N TYR A 104 2.46 -16.40 11.02
CA TYR A 104 2.23 -15.06 11.54
C TYR A 104 1.49 -15.12 12.88
N PRO A 105 1.82 -14.23 13.83
CA PRO A 105 1.02 -14.05 15.03
C PRO A 105 -0.44 -13.72 14.71
N GLU A 106 -1.33 -14.06 15.63
CA GLU A 106 -2.75 -13.72 15.53
C GLU A 106 -2.93 -12.21 15.31
N TYR A 107 -3.93 -11.83 14.51
CA TYR A 107 -4.25 -10.44 14.15
C TYR A 107 -3.22 -9.73 13.26
N TYR A 108 -2.23 -10.45 12.70
CA TYR A 108 -1.53 -9.92 11.52
C TYR A 108 -2.53 -9.68 10.40
N VAL A 109 -2.29 -8.64 9.63
CA VAL A 109 -3.13 -8.27 8.50
C VAL A 109 -2.40 -8.47 7.18
N ALA A 110 -3.14 -8.63 6.10
CA ALA A 110 -2.60 -8.72 4.76
C ALA A 110 -3.60 -8.12 3.77
N GLN A 111 -3.13 -7.97 2.53
CA GLN A 111 -3.98 -7.63 1.41
C GLN A 111 -3.98 -8.79 0.42
N ALA A 112 -5.13 -9.12 -0.17
CA ALA A 112 -5.16 -10.05 -1.29
C ALA A 112 -4.62 -9.41 -2.57
N PRO A 113 -4.28 -10.19 -3.62
CA PRO A 113 -3.81 -9.64 -4.89
C PRO A 113 -4.78 -8.63 -5.53
N ASP A 114 -6.08 -8.76 -5.26
CA ASP A 114 -7.14 -7.87 -5.72
C ASP A 114 -7.41 -6.67 -4.80
N GLY A 115 -6.65 -6.53 -3.71
CA GLY A 115 -6.82 -5.45 -2.74
C GLY A 115 -7.65 -5.82 -1.51
N LEU A 116 -8.25 -7.01 -1.43
CA LEU A 116 -9.15 -7.37 -0.32
C LEU A 116 -8.41 -7.35 1.03
N PHE A 117 -9.06 -6.78 2.05
CA PHE A 117 -8.56 -6.79 3.43
C PHE A 117 -8.62 -8.19 4.05
N LEU A 118 -7.47 -8.69 4.47
CA LEU A 118 -7.32 -9.98 5.14
C LEU A 118 -6.78 -9.81 6.57
N VAL A 119 -7.22 -10.70 7.45
CA VAL A 119 -6.72 -10.86 8.81
C VAL A 119 -6.39 -12.33 9.07
N CYS A 120 -5.28 -12.58 9.75
CA CYS A 120 -4.90 -13.92 10.18
C CYS A 120 -5.66 -14.28 11.47
N VAL A 121 -6.51 -15.30 11.38
CA VAL A 121 -7.32 -15.76 12.51
C VAL A 121 -7.11 -17.25 12.73
N ALA A 122 -6.89 -17.63 13.99
CA ALA A 122 -6.88 -19.01 14.43
C ALA A 122 -8.32 -19.50 14.67
N GLN A 123 -8.81 -20.43 13.84
CA GLN A 123 -10.12 -21.04 13.97
C GLN A 123 -10.03 -22.56 13.78
N ASN A 124 -10.73 -23.33 14.62
CA ASN A 124 -10.80 -24.79 14.52
C ASN A 124 -9.42 -25.49 14.47
N GLY A 125 -8.43 -24.95 15.19
CA GLY A 125 -7.06 -25.52 15.23
C GLY A 125 -6.19 -25.17 14.03
N HIS A 126 -6.65 -24.33 13.10
CA HIS A 126 -5.88 -23.85 11.95
C HIS A 126 -5.85 -22.32 11.93
N ALA A 127 -4.74 -21.72 11.51
CA ALA A 127 -4.64 -20.28 11.28
C ALA A 127 -4.76 -19.99 9.78
N ARG A 128 -5.75 -19.18 9.39
CA ARG A 128 -5.98 -18.83 7.98
C ARG A 128 -6.19 -17.35 7.78
N TRP A 129 -5.82 -16.88 6.59
CA TRP A 129 -6.21 -15.56 6.12
C TRP A 129 -7.69 -15.54 5.79
N VAL A 130 -8.46 -14.73 6.50
CA VAL A 130 -9.89 -14.57 6.27
C VAL A 130 -10.21 -13.11 6.00
N ARG A 131 -11.38 -12.83 5.41
CA ARG A 131 -11.82 -11.45 5.16
C ARG A 131 -11.95 -10.71 6.49
N GLY A 132 -11.39 -9.51 6.57
CA GLY A 132 -11.45 -8.67 7.78
C GLY A 132 -12.62 -7.69 7.80
N ASP A 133 -13.45 -7.66 6.76
CA ASP A 133 -14.62 -6.78 6.61
C ASP A 133 -15.94 -7.39 7.09
N THR A 134 -15.90 -8.58 7.70
CA THR A 134 -17.07 -9.36 8.17
C THR A 134 -17.27 -9.34 9.67
#